data_AF-A0AAV6H1K8-F1
#
_entry.id   AF-A0AAV6H1K8-F1
#
_cell.length_a   1.000
_cell.length_b   1.000
_cell.length_c   1.000
_cell.angle_alpha   90.00
_cell.angle_beta   90.00
_cell.angle_gamma   90.00
#
_symmetry.space_group_name_H-M   'P 1'
#
loop_
_entity.id
_entity.type
_entity.pdbx_description
1 polymer ?
#
loop_
_entity_poly.entity_id
_entity_poly.type
_entity_poly.pdbx_seq_one_letter_code
_entity_poly.pdbx_strand_id
1 'polypeptide(L)'
;MTNAMVDLSLFPTTSEVELLRTELEVTHRQLEGKHEALRILQGHAILDKATTHTKILLQKSEERTKALEKEVNALQWETNFNQVKFKNFEQSWEQKYERVSSENQALSESLEERTKEMQVLRTKNSSLNQQCIELLAMLSAHDRSEFQDTQPPSNQGGEGSVLELAVFGACQCPSSLNEPCPCARSSAASRKQVLQLKQELKTQRRKMEEAFVMADAFRIAFEQQLRRGSARMLSTWPRLTRTRL
;
A
#
# COMPACT_ATOMS: atom_id res chain seq x y z
N MET A 1 -84.07 -20.08 -95.42
CA MET A 1 -82.81 -19.44 -94.99
C MET A 1 -82.71 -19.62 -93.49
N THR A 2 -82.28 -20.79 -93.07
CA THR A 2 -82.83 -21.48 -91.89
C THR A 2 -81.69 -22.09 -91.09
N ASN A 3 -81.53 -21.63 -89.84
CA ASN A 3 -80.71 -22.14 -88.72
C ASN A 3 -79.21 -22.39 -88.95
N ALA A 4 -78.79 -23.06 -90.03
CA ALA A 4 -77.40 -23.47 -90.26
C ALA A 4 -76.39 -22.31 -90.45
N MET A 5 -76.83 -21.17 -90.99
CA MET A 5 -75.96 -20.00 -91.21
C MET A 5 -75.80 -19.16 -89.94
N VAL A 6 -76.79 -19.21 -89.04
CA VAL A 6 -76.71 -18.60 -87.71
C VAL A 6 -75.78 -19.45 -86.84
N ASP A 7 -75.92 -20.79 -86.88
CA ASP A 7 -75.06 -21.74 -86.17
C ASP A 7 -73.57 -21.64 -86.59
N LEU A 8 -73.29 -21.40 -87.88
CA LEU A 8 -71.91 -21.25 -88.39
C LEU A 8 -71.25 -19.92 -87.95
N SER A 9 -72.04 -18.87 -87.74
CA SER A 9 -71.54 -17.59 -87.17
C SER A 9 -71.45 -17.62 -85.66
N LEU A 10 -72.29 -18.41 -84.98
CA LEU A 10 -72.33 -18.52 -83.52
C LEU A 10 -71.13 -19.29 -82.97
N PHE A 11 -70.72 -20.37 -83.64
CA PHE A 11 -69.63 -21.25 -83.22
C PHE A 11 -68.26 -20.57 -83.00
N PRO A 12 -67.74 -19.74 -83.93
CA PRO A 12 -66.47 -19.04 -83.72
C PRO A 12 -66.58 -18.03 -82.56
N THR A 13 -67.70 -17.30 -82.44
CA THR A 13 -67.94 -16.40 -81.31
C THR A 13 -68.06 -17.12 -79.97
N THR A 14 -68.69 -18.30 -79.90
CA THR A 14 -68.75 -19.07 -78.65
C THR A 14 -67.39 -19.66 -78.29
N SER A 15 -66.60 -20.12 -79.26
CA SER A 15 -65.22 -20.57 -79.03
C SER A 15 -64.31 -19.46 -78.51
N GLU A 16 -64.46 -18.25 -79.04
CA GLU A 16 -63.71 -17.07 -78.58
C GLU A 16 -64.12 -16.67 -77.15
N VAL A 17 -65.42 -16.72 -76.83
CA VAL A 17 -65.91 -16.48 -75.46
C VAL A 17 -65.36 -17.50 -74.46
N GLU A 18 -65.29 -18.79 -74.81
CA GLU A 18 -64.70 -19.81 -73.95
C GLU A 18 -63.19 -19.63 -73.80
N LEU A 19 -62.47 -19.27 -74.87
CA LEU A 19 -61.04 -18.94 -74.78
C LEU A 19 -60.80 -17.76 -73.82
N LEU A 20 -61.55 -16.67 -73.98
CA LEU A 20 -61.46 -15.49 -73.11
C LEU A 20 -61.82 -15.82 -71.65
N ARG A 21 -62.78 -16.71 -71.41
CA ARG A 21 -63.10 -17.20 -70.06
C ARG A 21 -61.92 -17.94 -69.43
N THR A 22 -61.27 -18.82 -70.18
CA THR A 22 -60.10 -19.56 -69.68
C THR A 22 -58.91 -18.62 -69.43
N GLU A 23 -58.67 -17.64 -70.30
CA GLU A 23 -57.63 -16.62 -70.10
C GLU A 23 -57.94 -15.74 -68.88
N LEU A 24 -59.20 -15.34 -68.70
CA LEU A 24 -59.63 -14.58 -67.52
C LEU A 24 -59.43 -15.39 -66.23
N GLU A 25 -59.73 -16.69 -66.24
CA GLU A 25 -59.53 -17.54 -65.07
C GLU A 25 -58.04 -17.75 -64.76
N VAL A 26 -57.20 -17.96 -65.77
CA VAL A 26 -55.75 -18.07 -65.61
C VAL A 26 -55.17 -16.76 -65.08
N THR A 27 -55.55 -15.62 -65.64
CA THR A 27 -55.06 -14.30 -65.20
C THR A 27 -55.57 -13.96 -63.80
N HIS A 28 -56.80 -14.35 -63.45
CA HIS A 28 -57.33 -14.20 -62.08
C HIS A 28 -56.53 -15.00 -61.07
N ARG A 29 -56.27 -16.30 -61.33
CA ARG A 29 -55.43 -17.13 -60.45
C ARG A 29 -53.99 -16.60 -60.33
N GLN A 30 -53.42 -16.10 -61.42
CA GLN A 30 -52.10 -15.46 -61.39
C GLN A 30 -52.11 -14.18 -60.54
N LEU A 31 -53.18 -13.39 -60.63
CA LEU A 31 -53.34 -12.18 -59.85
C LEU A 31 -53.48 -12.50 -58.36
N GLU A 32 -54.28 -13.50 -57.99
CA GLU A 32 -54.40 -13.99 -56.62
C GLU A 32 -53.06 -14.47 -56.06
N GLY A 33 -52.30 -15.25 -56.85
CA GLY A 33 -50.95 -15.69 -56.47
C GLY A 33 -49.99 -14.52 -56.23
N LYS A 34 -50.03 -13.47 -57.05
CA LYS A 34 -49.24 -12.24 -56.85
C LYS A 34 -49.67 -11.49 -55.58
N HIS A 35 -50.97 -11.41 -55.30
CA HIS A 35 -51.47 -10.76 -54.08
C HIS A 35 -51.01 -11.51 -52.82
N GLU A 36 -51.05 -12.84 -52.83
CA GLU A 36 -50.60 -13.64 -51.70
C GLU A 36 -49.09 -13.50 -51.46
N ALA A 37 -48.29 -13.57 -52.53
CA ALA A 37 -46.84 -13.34 -52.44
C ALA A 37 -46.52 -11.95 -51.88
N LEU A 38 -47.25 -10.92 -52.32
CA LEU A 38 -47.07 -9.55 -51.83
C LEU A 38 -47.44 -9.43 -50.34
N ARG A 39 -48.53 -10.07 -49.90
CA ARG A 39 -48.93 -10.12 -48.48
C ARG A 39 -47.84 -10.74 -47.60
N ILE A 40 -47.24 -11.84 -48.04
CA ILE A 40 -46.13 -12.51 -47.34
C ILE A 40 -44.92 -11.58 -47.23
N LEU A 41 -44.50 -10.95 -48.33
CA LEU A 41 -43.35 -10.04 -48.35
C LEU A 41 -43.56 -8.82 -47.46
N GLN A 42 -44.77 -8.25 -47.45
CA GLN A 42 -45.13 -7.15 -46.55
C GLN A 42 -45.10 -7.58 -45.08
N GLY A 43 -45.65 -8.76 -44.76
CA GLY A 43 -45.58 -9.33 -43.42
C GLY A 43 -44.13 -9.49 -42.94
N HIS A 44 -43.25 -10.00 -43.81
CA HIS A 44 -41.83 -10.13 -43.53
C HIS A 44 -41.15 -8.77 -43.29
N ALA A 45 -41.41 -7.77 -44.13
CA ALA A 45 -40.84 -6.44 -43.97
C ALA A 45 -41.27 -5.74 -42.65
N ILE A 46 -42.53 -5.92 -42.24
CA ILE A 46 -43.03 -5.39 -40.96
C ILE A 46 -42.34 -6.08 -39.78
N LEU A 47 -42.25 -7.42 -39.81
CA LEU A 47 -41.58 -8.20 -38.78
C LEU A 47 -40.09 -7.87 -38.67
N ASP A 48 -39.40 -7.70 -39.79
CA ASP A 48 -38.00 -7.29 -39.79
C ASP A 48 -37.83 -5.91 -39.17
N LYS A 49 -38.66 -4.93 -39.57
CA LYS A 49 -38.62 -3.60 -38.97
C LYS A 49 -38.91 -3.63 -37.47
N ALA A 50 -39.86 -4.44 -37.03
CA ALA A 50 -40.21 -4.59 -35.62
C ALA A 50 -39.08 -5.27 -34.81
N THR A 51 -38.34 -6.22 -35.40
CA THR A 51 -37.32 -7.01 -34.70
C THR A 51 -35.90 -6.43 -34.79
N THR A 52 -35.64 -5.51 -35.72
CA THR A 52 -34.30 -4.94 -35.96
C THR A 52 -33.71 -4.31 -34.69
N HIS A 53 -34.51 -3.52 -33.97
CA HIS A 53 -34.06 -2.88 -32.73
C HIS A 53 -33.65 -3.93 -31.66
N THR A 54 -34.44 -4.98 -31.51
CA THR A 54 -34.15 -6.07 -30.57
C THR A 54 -32.88 -6.83 -30.95
N LYS A 55 -32.67 -7.13 -32.24
CA LYS A 55 -31.44 -7.77 -32.74
C LYS A 55 -30.20 -6.93 -32.40
N ILE A 56 -30.25 -5.62 -32.62
CA ILE A 56 -29.14 -4.70 -32.31
C ILE A 56 -28.88 -4.64 -30.79
N LEU A 57 -29.94 -4.57 -29.97
CA LEU A 57 -29.78 -4.56 -28.52
C LEU A 57 -29.16 -5.85 -27.98
N LEU A 58 -29.58 -7.00 -28.52
CA LEU A 58 -29.00 -8.29 -28.16
C LEU A 58 -27.50 -8.33 -28.48
N GLN A 59 -27.12 -7.96 -29.70
CA GLN A 59 -25.71 -7.90 -30.11
C GLN A 59 -24.89 -6.97 -29.20
N LYS A 60 -25.40 -5.76 -28.92
CA LYS A 60 -24.74 -4.83 -28.00
C LYS A 60 -24.59 -5.40 -26.58
N SER A 61 -25.58 -6.16 -26.13
CA SER A 61 -25.51 -6.84 -24.83
C SER A 61 -24.43 -7.92 -24.83
N GLU A 62 -24.37 -8.74 -25.87
CA GLU A 62 -23.35 -9.80 -26.01
C GLU A 62 -21.93 -9.22 -26.06
N GLU A 63 -21.73 -8.12 -26.79
CA GLU A 63 -20.45 -7.42 -26.86
C GLU A 63 -20.04 -6.89 -25.47
N ARG A 64 -20.98 -6.31 -24.72
CA ARG A 64 -20.74 -5.87 -23.33
C ARG A 64 -20.41 -7.03 -22.40
N THR A 65 -21.13 -8.14 -22.50
CA THR A 65 -20.86 -9.34 -21.70
C THR A 65 -19.45 -9.87 -21.97
N LYS A 66 -19.04 -9.94 -23.25
CA LYS A 66 -17.68 -10.34 -23.63
C LYS A 66 -16.61 -9.38 -23.13
N ALA A 67 -16.89 -8.07 -23.11
CA ALA A 67 -15.97 -7.07 -22.57
C ALA A 67 -15.79 -7.25 -21.05
N LEU A 68 -16.90 -7.39 -20.32
CA LEU A 68 -16.89 -7.63 -18.88
C LEU A 68 -16.19 -8.94 -18.53
N GLU A 69 -16.40 -10.01 -19.28
CA GLU A 69 -15.71 -11.28 -19.06
C GLU A 69 -14.18 -11.15 -19.17
N LYS A 70 -13.68 -10.36 -20.13
CA LYS A 70 -12.24 -10.06 -20.23
C LYS A 70 -11.72 -9.28 -19.04
N GLU A 71 -12.48 -8.29 -18.56
CA GLU A 71 -12.11 -7.51 -17.37
C GLU A 71 -12.08 -8.39 -16.12
N VAL A 72 -13.09 -9.25 -15.92
CA VAL A 72 -13.11 -10.21 -14.81
C VAL A 72 -11.90 -11.14 -14.87
N ASN A 73 -11.60 -11.69 -16.04
CA ASN A 73 -10.43 -12.57 -16.21
C ASN A 73 -9.10 -11.84 -15.92
N ALA A 74 -8.97 -10.58 -16.35
CA ALA A 74 -7.79 -9.77 -16.07
C ALA A 74 -7.64 -9.47 -14.57
N LEU A 75 -8.72 -9.06 -13.91
CA LEU A 75 -8.74 -8.79 -12.47
C LEU A 75 -8.48 -10.05 -11.65
N GLN A 76 -8.99 -11.21 -12.09
CA GLN A 76 -8.75 -12.48 -11.43
C GLN A 76 -7.28 -12.90 -11.55
N TRP A 77 -6.64 -12.68 -12.70
CA TRP A 77 -5.21 -12.89 -12.87
C TRP A 77 -4.39 -11.95 -11.96
N GLU A 78 -4.72 -10.66 -11.94
CA GLU A 78 -4.05 -9.68 -11.10
C GLU A 78 -4.17 -10.01 -9.60
N THR A 79 -5.36 -10.44 -9.17
CA THR A 79 -5.61 -10.88 -7.79
C THR A 79 -4.75 -12.08 -7.43
N ASN A 80 -4.71 -13.10 -8.29
CA ASN A 80 -3.90 -14.30 -8.07
C ASN A 80 -2.40 -13.98 -8.04
N PHE A 81 -1.94 -13.15 -8.98
CA PHE A 81 -0.55 -12.71 -9.04
C PHE A 81 -0.16 -11.95 -7.75
N ASN A 82 -0.99 -11.01 -7.32
CA ASN A 82 -0.76 -10.26 -6.10
C ASN A 82 -0.80 -11.17 -4.87
N GLN A 83 -1.71 -12.14 -4.80
CA GLN A 83 -1.77 -13.11 -3.70
C GLN A 83 -0.47 -13.91 -3.56
N VAL A 84 0.06 -14.43 -4.67
CA VAL A 84 1.35 -15.15 -4.67
C VAL A 84 2.49 -14.24 -4.24
N LYS A 85 2.52 -13.01 -4.77
CA LYS A 85 3.54 -12.01 -4.40
C LYS A 85 3.51 -11.68 -2.90
N PHE A 86 2.32 -11.48 -2.32
CA PHE A 86 2.18 -11.22 -0.89
C PHE A 86 2.66 -12.40 -0.04
N LYS A 87 2.26 -13.64 -0.37
CA LYS A 87 2.73 -14.83 0.33
C LYS A 87 4.25 -14.96 0.32
N ASN A 88 4.89 -14.69 -0.83
CA ASN A 88 6.35 -14.72 -0.93
C ASN A 88 7.02 -13.66 -0.05
N PHE A 89 6.44 -12.46 0.03
CA PHE A 89 6.95 -11.42 0.93
C PHE A 89 6.76 -11.78 2.40
N GLU A 90 5.58 -12.28 2.78
CA GLU A 90 5.30 -12.74 4.15
C GLU A 90 6.30 -13.80 4.58
N GLN A 91 6.52 -14.85 3.76
CA GLN A 91 7.50 -15.90 4.05
C GLN A 91 8.93 -15.36 4.17
N SER A 92 9.34 -14.44 3.29
CA SER A 92 10.68 -13.85 3.37
C SER A 92 10.86 -13.01 4.64
N TRP A 93 9.82 -12.30 5.07
CA TRP A 93 9.86 -11.51 6.30
C TRP A 93 9.81 -12.38 7.55
N GLU A 94 9.02 -13.46 7.54
CA GLU A 94 8.97 -14.44 8.62
C GLU A 94 10.35 -15.08 8.84
N GLN A 95 11.01 -15.55 7.78
CA GLN A 95 12.38 -16.10 7.88
C GLN A 95 13.41 -15.09 8.41
N LYS A 96 13.29 -13.82 8.03
CA LYS A 96 14.17 -12.75 8.56
C LYS A 96 13.88 -12.49 10.02
N TYR A 97 12.62 -12.45 10.41
CA TYR A 97 12.20 -12.27 11.79
C TYR A 97 12.70 -13.40 12.68
N GLU A 98 12.51 -14.66 12.26
CA GLU A 98 12.99 -15.83 13.00
C GLU A 98 14.51 -15.80 13.19
N ARG A 99 15.27 -15.45 12.14
CA ARG A 99 16.72 -15.31 12.22
C ARG A 99 17.15 -14.23 13.22
N VAL A 100 16.56 -13.05 13.14
CA VAL A 100 16.89 -11.96 14.06
C VAL A 100 16.48 -12.30 15.49
N SER A 101 15.35 -13.00 15.66
CA SER A 101 14.88 -13.45 16.97
C SER A 101 15.86 -14.46 17.60
N SER A 102 16.36 -15.43 16.82
CA SER A 102 17.31 -16.41 17.33
C SER A 102 18.68 -15.79 17.63
N GLU A 103 19.15 -14.87 16.79
CA GLU A 103 20.36 -14.08 17.05
C GLU A 103 20.23 -13.24 18.33
N ASN A 104 19.10 -12.55 18.51
CA ASN A 104 18.84 -11.75 19.72
C ASN A 104 18.77 -12.62 20.98
N GLN A 105 18.19 -13.81 20.90
CA GLN A 105 18.17 -14.75 22.00
C GLN A 105 19.59 -15.18 22.38
N ALA A 106 20.40 -15.61 21.41
CA ALA A 106 21.79 -16.00 21.64
C ALA A 106 22.65 -14.86 22.23
N LEU A 107 22.45 -13.63 21.75
CA LEU A 107 23.12 -12.44 22.30
C LEU A 107 22.68 -12.14 23.74
N SER A 108 21.40 -12.34 24.05
CA SER A 108 20.87 -12.14 25.40
C SER A 108 21.45 -13.15 26.38
N GLU A 109 21.53 -14.42 25.99
CA GLU A 109 22.15 -15.48 26.78
C GLU A 109 23.64 -15.20 27.00
N SER A 110 24.38 -14.80 25.96
CA SER A 110 25.79 -14.44 26.07
C SER A 110 26.01 -13.22 26.98
N LEU A 111 25.15 -12.21 26.90
CA LEU A 111 25.22 -11.03 27.76
C LEU A 111 24.99 -11.41 29.23
N GLU A 112 24.04 -12.30 29.50
CA GLU A 112 23.78 -12.79 30.86
C GLU A 112 25.00 -13.53 31.43
N GLU A 113 25.62 -14.41 30.64
CA GLU A 113 26.85 -15.12 31.02
C GLU A 113 27.99 -14.14 31.33
N ARG A 114 28.25 -13.17 30.45
CA ARG A 114 29.27 -12.13 30.68
C ARG A 114 28.98 -11.27 31.90
N THR A 115 27.71 -11.02 32.19
CA THR A 115 27.30 -10.27 33.39
C THR A 115 27.60 -11.07 34.66
N LYS A 116 27.33 -12.38 34.65
CA LYS A 116 27.67 -13.30 35.76
C LYS A 116 29.19 -13.36 35.97
N GLU A 117 29.97 -13.54 34.90
CA GLU A 117 31.44 -13.53 34.96
C GLU A 117 31.98 -12.22 35.56
N MET A 118 31.46 -11.08 35.10
CA MET A 118 31.86 -9.77 35.60
C MET A 118 31.54 -9.61 37.10
N GLN A 119 30.40 -10.12 37.54
CA GLN A 119 30.03 -10.09 38.96
C GLN A 119 30.97 -10.94 39.82
N VAL A 120 31.34 -12.14 39.35
CA VAL A 120 32.33 -13.01 40.03
C VAL A 120 33.70 -12.34 40.09
N LEU A 121 34.15 -11.72 39.00
CA LEU A 121 35.42 -10.99 38.99
C LEU A 121 35.39 -9.79 39.94
N ARG A 122 34.27 -9.05 40.02
CA ARG A 122 34.11 -7.95 40.97
C ARG A 122 34.20 -8.44 42.42
N THR A 123 33.50 -9.50 42.79
CA THR A 123 33.56 -10.02 44.16
C THR A 123 34.95 -10.54 44.52
N LYS A 124 35.62 -11.23 43.59
CA LYS A 124 37.01 -11.67 43.77
C LYS A 124 37.97 -10.49 43.93
N ASN A 125 37.83 -9.45 43.12
CA ASN A 125 38.65 -8.25 43.21
C ASN A 125 38.44 -7.54 44.57
N SER A 126 37.18 -7.35 44.99
CA SER A 126 36.89 -6.78 46.31
C SER A 126 37.47 -7.60 47.46
N SER A 127 37.42 -8.94 47.38
CA SER A 127 38.01 -9.84 48.37
C SER A 127 39.54 -9.74 48.41
N LEU A 128 40.20 -9.74 47.24
CA LEU A 128 41.66 -9.53 47.16
C LEU A 128 42.06 -8.16 47.69
N ASN A 129 41.33 -7.11 47.33
CA ASN A 129 41.59 -5.76 47.82
C ASN A 129 41.46 -5.68 49.34
N GLN A 130 40.46 -6.34 49.92
CA GLN A 130 40.29 -6.45 51.37
C GLN A 130 41.49 -7.18 52.02
N GLN A 131 41.94 -8.30 51.45
CA GLN A 131 43.13 -9.02 51.93
C GLN A 131 44.40 -8.16 51.85
N CYS A 132 44.57 -7.37 50.78
CA CYS A 132 45.68 -6.42 50.66
C CYS A 132 45.66 -5.38 51.79
N ILE A 133 44.49 -4.83 52.12
CA ILE A 133 44.34 -3.87 53.22
C ILE A 133 44.68 -4.52 54.57
N GLU A 134 44.23 -5.74 54.81
CA GLU A 134 44.52 -6.50 56.03
C GLU A 134 46.02 -6.79 56.19
N LEU A 135 46.68 -7.21 55.11
CA LEU A 135 48.14 -7.41 55.10
C LEU A 135 48.88 -6.10 55.35
N LEU A 136 48.46 -4.99 54.74
CA LEU A 136 49.03 -3.67 54.97
C LEU A 136 48.85 -3.18 56.41
N ALA A 137 47.75 -3.53 57.06
CA ALA A 137 47.49 -3.18 58.45
C ALA A 137 48.42 -3.93 59.44
N MET A 138 48.97 -5.08 59.04
CA MET A 138 49.93 -5.84 59.84
C MET A 138 51.39 -5.36 59.72
N LEU A 139 51.70 -4.48 58.75
CA LEU A 139 53.05 -3.95 58.57
C LEU A 139 53.41 -2.88 59.61
N SER A 140 54.71 -2.64 59.80
CA SER A 140 55.18 -1.52 60.61
C SER A 140 54.84 -0.18 59.96
N ALA A 141 54.78 0.89 60.74
CA ALA A 141 54.45 2.23 60.22
C ALA A 141 55.43 2.72 59.16
N HIS A 142 56.70 2.28 59.24
CA HIS A 142 57.73 2.62 58.26
C HIS A 142 57.51 1.87 56.93
N ASP A 143 57.37 0.54 56.98
CA ASP A 143 57.16 -0.29 55.79
C ASP A 143 55.85 0.05 55.06
N ARG A 144 54.82 0.43 55.83
CA ARG A 144 53.53 0.87 55.28
C ARG A 144 53.64 2.20 54.54
N SER A 145 54.50 3.12 55.01
CA SER A 145 54.78 4.39 54.33
C SER A 145 55.51 4.15 53.02
N GLU A 146 56.56 3.33 53.02
CA GLU A 146 57.32 3.00 51.80
C GLU A 146 56.47 2.29 50.75
N PHE A 147 55.53 1.44 51.17
CA PHE A 147 54.56 0.82 50.24
C PHE A 147 53.54 1.81 49.67
N GLN A 148 53.02 2.73 50.48
CA GLN A 148 52.11 3.77 49.99
C GLN A 148 52.79 4.71 49.00
N ASP A 149 54.07 5.00 49.20
CA ASP A 149 54.88 5.84 48.31
C ASP A 149 55.16 5.16 46.95
N THR A 150 55.10 3.83 46.87
CA THR A 150 55.24 3.06 45.62
C THR A 150 53.93 2.79 44.90
N GLN A 151 52.78 3.12 45.51
CA GLN A 151 51.47 2.92 44.90
C GLN A 151 51.24 3.95 43.78
N PRO A 152 50.76 3.55 42.59
CA PRO A 152 50.39 4.51 41.55
C PRO A 152 49.31 5.46 42.09
N PRO A 153 49.33 6.76 41.71
CA PRO A 153 48.37 7.72 42.23
C PRO A 153 46.95 7.22 41.96
N SER A 154 46.23 6.88 43.02
CA SER A 154 44.83 6.49 42.91
C SER A 154 44.07 7.60 42.18
N ASN A 155 43.21 7.24 41.22
CA ASN A 155 42.41 8.13 40.37
C ASN A 155 41.43 9.04 41.16
N GLN A 156 41.94 9.90 42.05
CA GLN A 156 41.17 10.87 42.83
C GLN A 156 41.29 12.30 42.28
N GLY A 157 41.77 12.50 41.04
CA GLY A 157 42.14 13.84 40.58
C GLY A 157 42.00 14.12 39.09
N GLY A 158 41.04 13.50 38.40
CA GLY A 158 40.78 13.83 37.00
C GLY A 158 39.64 13.02 36.41
N GLU A 159 38.40 13.33 36.81
CA GLU A 159 37.21 12.85 36.08
C GLU A 159 37.14 13.57 34.71
N GLY A 160 38.00 13.15 33.78
CA GLY A 160 37.69 13.27 32.38
C GLY A 160 36.43 12.44 32.12
N SER A 161 35.47 12.98 31.37
CA SER A 161 34.33 12.19 30.89
C SER A 161 34.85 10.87 30.31
N VAL A 162 34.16 9.74 30.51
CA VAL A 162 34.56 8.43 29.93
C VAL A 162 34.88 8.55 28.43
N LEU A 163 34.20 9.47 27.73
CA LEU A 163 34.47 9.83 26.34
C LEU A 163 35.84 10.52 26.14
N GLU A 164 36.19 11.47 27.02
CA GLU A 164 37.45 12.20 26.98
C GLU A 164 38.63 11.24 27.25
N LEU A 165 38.51 10.36 28.24
CA LEU A 165 39.52 9.33 28.54
C LEU A 165 39.71 8.35 27.37
N ALA A 166 38.62 7.92 26.72
CA ALA A 166 38.69 7.06 25.54
C ALA A 166 39.39 7.76 24.35
N VAL A 167 39.18 9.06 24.17
CA VAL A 167 39.85 9.84 23.12
C VAL A 167 41.33 10.06 23.45
N PHE A 168 41.67 10.26 24.73
CA PHE A 168 43.05 10.42 25.17
C PHE A 168 43.86 9.14 24.90
N GLY A 169 43.30 7.97 25.21
CA GLY A 169 43.95 6.67 24.97
C GLY A 169 44.12 6.30 23.49
N ALA A 170 43.45 6.99 22.57
CA ALA A 170 43.57 6.77 21.13
C ALA A 170 44.64 7.65 20.45
N CYS A 171 45.18 8.66 21.15
CA CYS A 171 46.27 9.52 20.63
C CYS A 171 47.61 8.77 20.67
N GLN A 172 48.33 8.72 19.56
CA GLN A 172 49.66 8.10 19.48
C GLN A 172 50.81 9.10 19.68
N CYS A 173 50.51 10.35 20.05
CA CYS A 173 51.56 11.34 20.29
C CYS A 173 52.34 11.02 21.57
N PRO A 174 53.65 11.28 21.59
CA PRO A 174 54.45 11.12 22.80
C PRO A 174 53.85 12.00 23.90
N SER A 175 53.42 11.35 24.98
CA SER A 175 52.73 12.01 26.09
C SER A 175 53.75 12.36 27.15
N SER A 176 53.77 13.61 27.61
CA SER A 176 54.43 13.98 28.87
C SER A 176 53.70 13.27 30.02
N LEU A 177 54.44 12.83 31.03
CA LEU A 177 54.01 11.87 32.07
C LEU A 177 52.64 12.14 32.72
N ASN A 178 52.13 13.39 32.69
CA ASN A 178 50.91 13.79 33.38
C ASN A 178 49.90 14.64 32.55
N GLU A 179 50.11 14.88 31.25
CA GLU A 179 49.16 15.69 30.45
C GLU A 179 48.82 15.09 29.07
N PRO A 180 47.54 15.12 28.64
CA PRO A 180 47.15 14.69 27.31
C PRO A 180 47.69 15.63 26.22
N CYS A 181 48.16 15.02 25.13
CA CYS A 181 48.61 15.70 23.90
C CYS A 181 47.56 16.74 23.43
N PRO A 182 47.97 17.90 22.86
CA PRO A 182 47.02 18.92 22.37
C PRO A 182 46.02 18.38 21.34
N CYS A 183 46.43 17.41 20.52
CA CYS A 183 45.55 16.74 19.57
C CYS A 183 44.49 15.86 20.26
N ALA A 184 44.81 15.17 21.36
CA ALA A 184 43.81 14.45 22.16
C ALA A 184 42.81 15.42 22.81
N ARG A 185 43.28 16.54 23.37
CA ARG A 185 42.40 17.57 23.96
C ARG A 185 41.44 18.13 22.92
N SER A 186 41.96 18.54 21.76
CA SER A 186 41.14 19.05 20.67
C SER A 186 40.16 18.00 20.13
N SER A 187 40.60 16.75 19.97
CA SER A 187 39.75 15.65 19.51
C SER A 187 38.62 15.35 20.50
N ALA A 188 38.92 15.37 21.81
CA ALA A 188 37.94 15.14 22.86
C ALA A 188 36.90 16.26 22.90
N ALA A 189 37.34 17.52 22.79
CA ALA A 189 36.45 18.68 22.71
C ALA A 189 35.54 18.63 21.46
N SER A 190 36.11 18.35 20.29
CA SER A 190 35.35 18.20 19.04
C SER A 190 34.34 17.06 19.13
N ARG A 191 34.71 15.92 19.74
CA ARG A 191 33.82 14.77 19.89
C ARG A 191 32.66 15.06 20.85
N LYS A 192 32.93 15.82 21.93
CA LYS A 192 31.90 16.34 22.84
C LYS A 192 30.93 17.28 22.11
N GLN A 193 31.46 18.20 21.30
CA GLN A 193 30.65 19.11 20.49
C GLN A 193 29.77 18.36 19.47
N VAL A 194 30.31 17.34 18.80
CA VAL A 194 29.53 16.51 17.86
C VAL A 194 28.38 15.79 18.57
N LEU A 195 28.58 15.28 19.79
CA LEU A 195 27.51 14.63 20.55
C LEU A 195 26.42 15.63 20.96
N GLN A 196 26.80 16.82 21.41
CA GLN A 196 25.85 17.90 21.73
C GLN A 196 25.02 18.28 20.50
N LEU A 197 25.65 18.48 19.34
CA LEU A 197 24.95 18.80 18.10
C LEU A 197 24.02 17.67 17.64
N LYS A 198 24.43 16.40 17.79
CA LYS A 198 23.57 15.25 17.50
C LYS A 198 22.33 15.21 18.40
N GLN A 199 22.48 15.56 19.68
CA GLN A 199 21.36 15.65 20.61
C GLN A 199 20.42 16.79 20.25
N GLU A 200 20.95 17.97 19.91
CA GLU A 200 20.14 19.11 19.47
C GLU A 200 19.36 18.78 18.19
N LEU A 201 20.00 18.14 17.21
CA LEU A 201 19.34 17.72 15.96
C LEU A 201 18.18 16.75 16.24
N LYS A 202 18.38 15.77 17.13
CA LYS A 202 17.29 14.86 17.56
C LYS A 202 16.12 15.62 18.19
N THR A 203 16.42 16.60 19.04
CA THR A 203 15.39 17.44 19.68
C THR A 203 14.62 18.28 18.65
N GLN A 204 15.33 18.90 17.71
CA GLN A 204 14.70 19.68 16.63
C GLN A 204 13.82 18.81 15.72
N ARG A 205 14.28 17.60 15.40
CA ARG A 205 13.49 16.63 14.63
C ARG A 205 12.19 16.26 15.35
N ARG A 206 12.24 16.02 16.66
CA ARG A 206 11.02 15.76 17.46
C ARG A 206 10.06 16.95 17.42
N LYS A 207 10.56 18.17 17.61
CA LYS A 207 9.74 19.39 17.51
C LYS A 207 9.08 19.55 16.13
N MET A 208 9.81 19.22 15.07
CA MET A 208 9.28 19.24 13.70
C MET A 208 8.16 18.20 13.51
N GLU A 209 8.36 16.97 14.02
CA GLU A 209 7.35 15.91 13.97
C GLU A 209 6.08 16.31 14.76
N GLU A 210 6.24 16.88 15.96
CA GLU A 210 5.14 17.41 16.77
C GLU A 210 4.39 18.54 16.06
N ALA A 211 5.11 19.47 15.43
CA ALA A 211 4.51 20.55 14.66
C ALA A 211 3.72 20.03 13.45
N PHE A 212 4.22 18.99 12.77
CA PHE A 212 3.53 18.36 11.65
C PHE A 212 2.22 17.68 12.09
N VAL A 213 2.26 16.92 13.19
CA VAL A 213 1.07 16.30 13.80
C VAL A 213 0.06 17.37 14.21
N MET A 214 0.52 18.46 14.82
CA MET A 214 -0.34 19.57 15.23
C MET A 214 -1.00 20.27 14.02
N ALA A 215 -0.23 20.52 12.96
CA ALA A 215 -0.75 21.11 11.72
C ALA A 215 -1.82 20.22 11.07
N ASP A 216 -1.62 18.90 11.05
CA ASP A 216 -2.61 17.96 10.53
C ASP A 216 -3.89 17.92 11.39
N ALA A 217 -3.75 17.97 12.72
CA ALA A 217 -4.88 18.07 13.64
C ALA A 217 -5.70 19.35 13.40
N PHE A 218 -5.04 20.50 13.21
CA PHE A 218 -5.73 21.75 12.86
C PHE A 218 -6.43 21.66 11.50
N ARG A 219 -5.78 21.08 10.49
CA ARG A 219 -6.39 20.85 9.17
C ARG A 219 -7.67 20.00 9.29
N ILE A 220 -7.60 18.87 10.00
CA ILE A 220 -8.77 17.99 10.21
C ILE A 220 -9.88 18.73 10.98
N ALA A 221 -9.55 19.44 12.06
CA ALA A 221 -10.53 20.20 12.83
C ALA A 221 -11.21 21.29 11.98
N PHE A 222 -10.45 21.98 11.13
CA PHE A 222 -10.96 22.99 10.22
C PHE A 222 -11.90 22.37 9.17
N GLU A 223 -11.51 21.23 8.56
CA GLU A 223 -12.37 20.49 7.63
C GLU A 223 -13.68 20.03 8.29
N GLN A 224 -13.62 19.55 9.54
CA GLN A 224 -14.81 19.18 10.29
C GLN A 224 -15.73 20.39 10.56
N GLN A 225 -15.16 21.55 10.90
CA GLN A 225 -15.93 22.78 11.06
C GLN A 225 -16.61 23.21 9.76
N LEU A 226 -15.91 23.15 8.62
CA LEU A 226 -16.50 23.46 7.31
C LEU A 226 -17.65 22.51 6.96
N ARG A 227 -17.49 21.20 7.20
CA ARG A 227 -18.57 20.22 6.98
C ARG A 227 -19.78 20.46 7.88
N ARG A 228 -19.57 20.83 9.15
CA ARG A 228 -20.66 21.18 10.07
C ARG A 228 -21.36 22.48 9.65
N GLY A 229 -20.59 23.47 9.21
CA GLY A 229 -21.11 24.75 8.70
C GLY A 229 -21.94 24.57 7.44
N SER A 230 -21.46 23.78 6.46
CA SER A 230 -22.20 23.48 5.24
C SER A 230 -23.46 22.64 5.52
N ALA A 231 -23.39 21.65 6.40
CA ALA A 231 -24.57 20.88 6.83
C ALA A 231 -25.61 21.76 7.56
N ARG A 232 -25.17 22.70 8.41
CA ARG A 232 -26.05 23.66 9.10
C ARG A 232 -26.68 24.65 8.11
N MET A 233 -25.93 25.13 7.12
CA MET A 233 -26.45 25.97 6.03
C MET A 233 -27.51 25.21 5.20
N LEU A 234 -27.22 23.97 4.79
CA LEU A 234 -28.15 23.12 4.02
C LEU A 234 -29.43 22.75 4.79
N SER A 235 -29.36 22.59 6.11
CA SER A 235 -30.54 22.30 6.96
C SER A 235 -31.37 23.53 7.31
N THR A 236 -30.80 24.74 7.23
CA THR A 236 -31.54 26.01 7.40
C THR A 236 -32.14 26.55 6.10
N TRP A 237 -31.62 26.13 4.94
CA TRP A 237 -32.10 26.57 3.63
C TRP A 237 -33.61 26.28 3.37
N PRO A 238 -34.20 25.15 3.82
CA PRO A 238 -35.63 24.90 3.68
C PRO A 238 -36.52 25.75 4.61
N ARG A 239 -35.95 26.43 5.62
CA ARG A 239 -36.71 27.26 6.57
C ARG A 239 -36.76 28.73 6.17
N LEU A 240 -35.75 29.24 5.46
CA LEU A 240 -35.70 30.64 5.02
C LEU A 240 -36.52 30.90 3.75
N THR A 241 -36.86 29.87 2.97
CA THR A 241 -37.75 29.99 1.80
C THR A 241 -39.23 29.92 2.15
N ARG A 242 -39.60 29.62 3.41
CA ARG A 242 -40.99 29.43 3.86
C ARG A 242 -41.58 30.62 4.62
N THR A 243 -40.81 31.67 4.88
CA THR A 243 -41.25 32.90 5.59
C THR A 243 -41.43 34.12 4.67
N ARG A 244 -41.44 33.92 3.35
CA ARG A 244 -41.88 34.92 2.37
C ARG A 244 -42.99 34.36 1.48
N LEU A 245 -44.14 34.10 2.08
CA LEU A 245 -45.45 34.04 1.43
C LEU A 245 -46.47 34.59 2.43
#